data_AF-U9SUC1-F1
#
_entry.id   AF-U9SUC1-F1
#
_cell.length_a   1.000
_cell.length_b   1.000
_cell.length_c   1.000
_cell.angle_alpha   90.00
_cell.angle_beta   90.00
_cell.angle_gamma   90.00
#
_symmetry.space_group_name_H-M   'P 1'
#
loop_
_entity.id
_entity.type
_entity.pdbx_description
1 polymer ?
#
loop_
_entity_poly.entity_id
_entity_poly.type
_entity_poly.pdbx_seq_one_letter_code
_entity_poly.pdbx_strand_id
1 'polypeptide(L)'
;MRLYLLVSVYQNGKQIVKSSAISIEPPGLLSDLLKLALSTNDIPNANISVDFQKDNSKDWHIILKGIQENLEILIFLKATHIRFIWNDDYDDINNSQAEIHKNAFNILMSNATNIHLPLAQEELPEYKASSSYNQYYNNSHHKKIEIQAKTLKRHVEALENSLIQPWASDKKWEQFIDEVIQLCATSKKYVEYLDNVNNRMRIIHSSSIPIRNGIDHIKVLDINKTSSMSNKYTDIINLMQDKAEYDPICIDDLIPHNVFQAAYLEGMELPFNITLYRYYSGNYIGTLNWIWKRPDTVELFDKTKESQSLLKAHESLPKYSTRQMRKNVINKVS
;
A
#
# COMPACT_ATOMS: atom_id res chain seq x y z
N MET A 1 34.30 -19.65 9.38
CA MET A 1 34.18 -20.08 7.97
C MET A 1 34.28 -18.84 7.11
N ARG A 2 35.22 -18.78 6.17
CA ARG A 2 35.48 -17.55 5.40
C ARG A 2 34.66 -17.55 4.11
N LEU A 3 33.90 -16.48 3.87
CA LEU A 3 33.13 -16.27 2.65
C LEU A 3 34.05 -15.69 1.57
N TYR A 4 33.90 -16.17 0.35
CA TYR A 4 34.57 -15.62 -0.84
C TYR A 4 33.50 -15.22 -1.85
N LEU A 5 33.42 -13.93 -2.15
CA LEU A 5 32.33 -13.36 -2.93
C LEU A 5 32.89 -12.41 -3.98
N LEU A 6 32.27 -12.40 -5.16
CA LEU A 6 32.48 -11.32 -6.11
C LEU A 6 31.63 -10.13 -5.68
N VAL A 7 32.25 -8.96 -5.48
CA VAL A 7 31.56 -7.76 -5.03
C VAL A 7 31.69 -6.67 -6.09
N SER A 8 30.57 -6.06 -6.45
CA SER A 8 30.50 -4.89 -7.32
C SER A 8 29.79 -3.75 -6.63
N VAL A 9 30.20 -2.53 -6.91
CA VAL A 9 29.57 -1.35 -6.32
C VAL A 9 29.22 -0.34 -7.40
N TYR A 10 27.99 0.14 -7.38
CA TYR A 10 27.43 1.10 -8.33
C TYR A 10 26.96 2.35 -7.59
N GLN A 11 27.35 3.51 -8.13
CA GLN A 11 26.92 4.82 -7.67
C GLN A 11 26.35 5.59 -8.86
N ASN A 12 25.11 6.08 -8.76
CA ASN A 12 24.43 6.81 -9.85
C ASN A 12 24.46 6.04 -11.19
N GLY A 13 24.25 4.73 -11.13
CA GLY A 13 24.33 3.82 -12.29
C GLY A 13 25.73 3.56 -12.84
N LYS A 14 26.79 4.18 -12.31
CA LYS A 14 28.18 3.94 -12.71
C LYS A 14 28.84 2.93 -11.77
N GLN A 15 29.49 1.93 -12.35
CA GLN A 15 30.25 0.95 -11.57
C GLN A 15 31.55 1.58 -11.04
N ILE A 16 31.63 1.78 -9.73
CA ILE A 16 32.81 2.35 -9.05
C ILE A 16 33.76 1.27 -8.54
N VAL A 17 33.23 0.10 -8.16
CA VAL A 17 34.04 -1.10 -7.85
C VAL A 17 33.69 -2.16 -8.89
N LYS A 18 34.65 -2.44 -9.77
CA LYS A 18 34.58 -3.59 -10.68
C LYS A 18 34.53 -4.86 -9.87
N SER A 19 33.84 -5.88 -10.38
CA SER A 19 33.68 -7.19 -9.72
C SER A 19 35.01 -7.72 -9.14
N SER A 20 35.21 -7.51 -7.83
CA SER A 20 36.42 -7.88 -7.12
C SER A 20 36.12 -9.01 -6.15
N ALA A 21 37.04 -9.98 -6.06
CA ALA A 21 36.92 -11.07 -5.11
C ALA A 21 37.26 -10.56 -3.70
N ILE A 22 36.26 -10.54 -2.82
CA ILE A 22 36.39 -10.11 -1.43
C ILE A 22 36.18 -11.31 -0.52
N SER A 23 36.99 -11.37 0.53
CA SER A 23 36.84 -12.37 1.57
C SER A 23 36.49 -11.72 2.91
N ILE A 24 35.48 -12.25 3.59
CA ILE A 24 35.02 -11.78 4.90
C ILE A 24 34.66 -12.99 5.78
N GLU A 25 34.88 -12.89 7.09
CA GLU A 25 34.49 -13.91 8.06
C GLU A 25 33.24 -13.45 8.82
N PRO A 26 32.11 -14.18 8.75
CA PRO A 26 30.98 -13.96 9.66
C PRO A 26 31.35 -14.31 11.11
N PRO A 27 30.71 -13.70 12.13
CA PRO A 27 29.51 -12.87 12.07
C PRO A 27 29.79 -11.40 11.71
N GLY A 28 28.79 -10.72 11.16
CA GLY A 28 28.87 -9.30 10.75
C GLY A 28 27.70 -8.92 9.84
N LEU A 29 27.63 -7.64 9.45
CA LEU A 29 26.59 -7.10 8.59
C LEU A 29 27.08 -6.94 7.14
N LEU A 30 26.15 -6.87 6.19
CA LEU A 30 26.47 -6.52 4.79
C LEU A 30 27.11 -5.13 4.65
N SER A 31 26.87 -4.24 5.60
CA SER A 31 27.56 -2.96 5.71
C SER A 31 29.07 -3.10 5.92
N ASP A 32 29.53 -4.13 6.65
CA ASP A 32 30.95 -4.40 6.85
C ASP A 32 31.61 -4.89 5.55
N LEU A 33 30.88 -5.68 4.76
CA LEU A 33 31.32 -6.09 3.43
C LEU A 33 31.43 -4.90 2.47
N LEU A 34 30.50 -3.94 2.54
CA LEU A 34 30.55 -2.72 1.73
C LEU A 34 31.75 -1.84 2.10
N LYS A 35 32.03 -1.66 3.40
CA LYS A 35 33.20 -0.92 3.88
C LYS A 35 34.51 -1.52 3.35
N LEU A 36 34.62 -2.85 3.39
CA LEU A 36 35.76 -3.56 2.79
C LEU A 36 35.85 -3.33 1.29
N ALA A 37 34.72 -3.37 0.56
CA ALA A 37 34.69 -3.16 -0.88
C ALA A 37 35.12 -1.75 -1.30
N LEU A 38 34.74 -0.73 -0.53
CA LEU A 38 35.08 0.66 -0.79
C LEU A 38 36.40 1.10 -0.15
N SER A 39 37.03 0.24 0.67
CA SER A 39 38.22 0.59 1.46
C SER A 39 38.02 1.83 2.35
N THR A 40 36.82 2.00 2.91
CA THR A 40 36.44 3.13 3.78
C THR A 40 35.62 2.64 4.97
N ASN A 41 35.73 3.34 6.10
CA ASN A 41 34.91 3.07 7.28
C ASN A 41 33.55 3.78 7.24
N ASP A 42 33.38 4.74 6.34
CA ASP A 42 32.17 5.54 6.20
C ASP A 42 31.26 4.95 5.13
N ILE A 43 29.99 4.77 5.50
CA ILE A 43 28.94 4.35 4.58
C ILE A 43 28.28 5.62 4.02
N PRO A 44 28.05 5.70 2.69
CA PRO A 44 27.30 6.81 2.10
C PRO A 44 25.96 7.04 2.83
N ASN A 45 25.63 8.30 3.11
CA ASN A 45 24.34 8.69 3.67
C ASN A 45 23.24 8.67 2.58
N ALA A 46 23.04 7.51 1.97
CA ALA A 46 22.13 7.26 0.86
C ALA A 46 21.42 5.91 1.06
N ASN A 47 20.27 5.74 0.41
CA ASN A 47 19.58 4.44 0.43
C ASN A 47 20.35 3.42 -0.41
N ILE A 48 21.02 2.48 0.25
CA ILE A 48 21.82 1.43 -0.39
C ILE A 48 20.97 0.16 -0.56
N SER A 49 20.74 -0.20 -1.81
CA SER A 49 20.17 -1.50 -2.18
C SER A 49 21.26 -2.55 -2.33
N VAL A 50 20.93 -3.80 -1.97
CA VAL A 50 21.86 -4.93 -2.02
C VAL A 50 21.22 -6.08 -2.78
N ASP A 51 21.86 -6.48 -3.87
CA ASP A 51 21.43 -7.64 -4.65
C ASP A 51 22.50 -8.72 -4.63
N PHE A 52 22.07 -9.96 -4.80
CA PHE A 52 22.94 -11.12 -4.91
C PHE A 52 22.59 -11.98 -6.11
N GLN A 53 23.57 -12.75 -6.54
CA GLN A 53 23.47 -13.76 -7.59
C GLN A 53 24.00 -15.09 -7.05
N LYS A 54 23.41 -16.19 -7.51
CA LYS A 54 23.86 -17.56 -7.21
C LYS A 54 24.70 -18.08 -8.38
N ASP A 55 25.56 -19.05 -8.10
CA ASP A 55 26.39 -19.66 -9.15
C ASP A 55 25.52 -20.16 -10.32
N ASN A 56 25.95 -19.82 -11.54
CA ASN A 56 25.30 -20.14 -12.81
C ASN A 56 23.92 -19.50 -13.07
N SER A 57 23.44 -18.59 -12.20
CA SER A 57 22.26 -17.78 -12.48
C SER A 57 22.65 -16.47 -13.15
N LYS A 58 21.88 -16.01 -14.14
CA LYS A 58 21.96 -14.64 -14.65
C LYS A 58 21.06 -13.67 -13.89
N ASP A 59 20.19 -14.20 -13.04
CA ASP A 59 19.19 -13.42 -12.32
C ASP A 59 19.78 -12.79 -11.06
N TRP A 60 19.43 -11.52 -10.83
CA TRP A 60 19.75 -10.79 -9.61
C TRP A 60 18.56 -10.84 -8.65
N HIS A 61 18.85 -11.09 -7.38
CA HIS A 61 17.85 -11.18 -6.33
C HIS A 61 18.13 -10.14 -5.24
N ILE A 62 17.10 -9.47 -4.75
CA ILE A 62 17.22 -8.39 -3.77
C ILE A 62 17.25 -8.95 -2.36
N ILE A 63 18.12 -8.40 -1.50
CA ILE A 63 18.11 -8.60 -0.05
C ILE A 63 17.29 -7.47 0.59
N LEU A 64 16.08 -7.79 1.06
CA LEU A 64 15.10 -6.80 1.52
C LEU A 64 15.58 -5.95 2.71
N LYS A 65 16.39 -6.50 3.62
CA LYS A 65 16.98 -5.72 4.73
C LYS A 65 18.25 -4.95 4.33
N GLY A 66 18.66 -5.03 3.06
CA GLY A 66 19.79 -4.30 2.50
C GLY A 66 21.08 -4.49 3.30
N ILE A 67 21.78 -3.39 3.56
CA ILE A 67 23.06 -3.37 4.28
C ILE A 67 22.96 -3.79 5.76
N GLN A 68 21.75 -3.84 6.32
CA GLN A 68 21.50 -4.22 7.73
C GLN A 68 21.26 -5.73 7.91
N GLU A 69 21.33 -6.53 6.84
CA GLU A 69 21.22 -7.99 6.96
C GLU A 69 22.54 -8.62 7.41
N ASN A 70 22.43 -9.75 8.13
CA ASN A 70 23.57 -10.54 8.57
C ASN A 70 24.25 -11.26 7.40
N LEU A 71 25.59 -11.28 7.39
CA LEU A 71 26.40 -11.99 6.38
C LEU A 71 26.08 -13.49 6.27
N GLU A 72 25.56 -14.09 7.33
CA GLU A 72 25.14 -15.51 7.36
C GLU A 72 24.06 -15.82 6.32
N ILE A 73 23.25 -14.84 5.94
CA ILE A 73 22.23 -15.01 4.90
C ILE A 73 22.85 -15.44 3.57
N LEU A 74 24.07 -14.99 3.27
CA LEU A 74 24.77 -15.29 2.02
C LEU A 74 25.15 -16.77 1.90
N ILE A 75 25.45 -17.39 3.05
CA ILE A 75 25.72 -18.84 3.14
C ILE A 75 24.44 -19.60 2.82
N PHE A 76 23.33 -19.23 3.46
CA PHE A 76 22.03 -19.86 3.25
C PHE A 76 21.55 -19.73 1.80
N LEU A 77 21.74 -18.54 1.22
CA LEU A 77 21.31 -18.24 -0.15
C LEU A 77 22.24 -18.80 -1.22
N LYS A 78 23.42 -19.32 -0.85
CA LYS A 78 24.49 -19.74 -1.77
C LYS A 78 24.87 -18.62 -2.74
N ALA A 79 25.00 -17.41 -2.20
CA ALA A 79 25.38 -16.23 -2.98
C ALA A 79 26.84 -16.35 -3.43
N THR A 80 27.11 -16.04 -4.69
CA THR A 80 28.46 -16.01 -5.27
C THR A 80 28.86 -14.61 -5.73
N HIS A 81 27.90 -13.78 -6.12
CA HIS A 81 28.11 -12.37 -6.44
C HIS A 81 27.17 -11.47 -5.63
N ILE A 82 27.67 -10.33 -5.19
CA ILE A 82 26.92 -9.28 -4.50
C ILE A 82 27.15 -7.95 -5.20
N ARG A 83 26.10 -7.17 -5.38
CA ARG A 83 26.21 -5.78 -5.81
C ARG A 83 25.52 -4.84 -4.85
N PHE A 84 26.19 -3.72 -4.57
CA PHE A 84 25.67 -2.61 -3.80
C PHE A 84 25.36 -1.45 -4.76
N ILE A 85 24.17 -0.84 -4.62
CA ILE A 85 23.72 0.24 -5.51
C ILE A 85 23.10 1.36 -4.68
N TRP A 86 23.56 2.60 -4.88
CA TRP A 86 22.93 3.80 -4.34
C TRP A 86 23.00 4.98 -5.33
N ASN A 87 22.14 5.98 -5.12
CA ASN A 87 22.13 7.24 -5.85
C ASN A 87 22.25 8.41 -4.87
N ASP A 88 22.95 9.48 -5.27
CA ASP A 88 23.29 10.61 -4.40
C ASP A 88 22.20 11.70 -4.33
N ASP A 89 21.12 11.59 -5.11
CA ASP A 89 20.11 12.64 -5.23
C ASP A 89 19.00 12.52 -4.16
N TYR A 90 19.05 13.41 -3.16
CA TYR A 90 17.87 13.97 -2.51
C TYR A 90 17.35 15.10 -3.39
N ASP A 91 16.40 14.83 -4.28
CA ASP A 91 15.29 15.73 -4.58
C ASP A 91 14.30 15.09 -5.57
N ASP A 92 13.03 15.31 -5.25
CA ASP A 92 11.83 15.19 -6.06
C ASP A 92 11.63 13.97 -6.97
N ILE A 93 10.64 13.18 -6.53
CA ILE A 93 9.68 12.46 -7.33
C ILE A 93 9.36 13.25 -8.61
N ASN A 94 10.00 12.93 -9.73
CA ASN A 94 9.35 12.75 -11.04
C ASN A 94 10.35 12.33 -12.12
N ASN A 95 10.04 11.20 -12.75
CA ASN A 95 10.55 10.74 -14.03
C ASN A 95 12.07 10.60 -14.17
N SER A 96 12.56 9.40 -13.84
CA SER A 96 12.83 8.38 -14.86
C SER A 96 13.33 7.10 -14.19
N GLN A 97 12.91 5.95 -14.72
CA GLN A 97 13.28 4.60 -14.28
C GLN A 97 12.66 4.14 -12.95
N ALA A 98 11.32 4.19 -12.90
CA ALA A 98 10.61 3.07 -12.30
C ALA A 98 10.86 1.83 -13.19
N GLU A 99 11.91 1.06 -12.90
CA GLU A 99 11.76 -0.39 -13.08
C GLU A 99 10.65 -0.79 -12.12
N ILE A 100 9.42 -0.75 -12.65
CA ILE A 100 8.28 -1.45 -12.10
C ILE A 100 8.83 -2.84 -11.83
N HIS A 101 9.02 -3.21 -10.56
CA HIS A 101 8.96 -4.60 -10.16
C HIS A 101 7.65 -5.10 -10.72
N LYS A 102 7.69 -5.66 -11.94
CA LYS A 102 6.53 -6.26 -12.56
C LYS A 102 6.21 -7.37 -11.58
N ASN A 103 5.13 -7.20 -10.81
CA ASN A 103 4.66 -8.29 -9.99
C ASN A 103 4.44 -9.49 -10.94
N ALA A 104 4.44 -10.70 -10.41
CA ALA A 104 4.28 -11.89 -11.24
C ALA A 104 3.06 -11.78 -12.21
N PHE A 105 2.02 -11.03 -11.82
CA PHE A 105 0.87 -10.73 -12.68
C PHE A 105 1.20 -9.77 -13.84
N ASN A 106 2.02 -8.74 -13.67
CA ASN A 106 2.49 -7.85 -14.73
C ASN A 106 3.48 -8.55 -15.68
N ILE A 107 4.30 -9.47 -15.17
CA ILE A 107 5.16 -10.32 -16.02
C ILE A 107 4.28 -11.28 -16.83
N LEU A 108 3.31 -11.93 -16.20
CA LEU A 108 2.35 -12.82 -16.84
C LEU A 108 1.51 -12.05 -17.89
N MET A 109 1.10 -10.81 -17.60
CA MET A 109 0.46 -9.95 -18.60
C MET A 109 1.40 -9.52 -19.72
N SER A 110 2.68 -9.21 -19.44
CA SER A 110 3.62 -8.86 -20.52
C SER A 110 3.99 -10.06 -21.40
N ASN A 111 4.01 -11.26 -20.83
CA ASN A 111 4.23 -12.49 -21.60
C ASN A 111 2.97 -12.89 -22.37
N ALA A 112 1.78 -12.67 -21.79
CA ALA A 112 0.50 -12.83 -22.49
C ALA A 112 0.31 -11.80 -23.61
N THR A 113 1.02 -10.67 -23.61
CA THR A 113 1.07 -9.74 -24.77
C THR A 113 2.06 -10.17 -25.84
N ASN A 114 3.00 -11.07 -25.54
CA ASN A 114 3.94 -11.67 -26.50
C ASN A 114 3.38 -13.00 -27.01
N ILE A 115 2.16 -12.98 -27.54
CA ILE A 115 1.61 -14.17 -28.20
C ILE A 115 2.40 -14.37 -29.49
N HIS A 116 3.23 -15.42 -29.55
CA HIS A 116 3.80 -15.88 -30.82
C HIS A 116 2.68 -16.55 -31.62
N LEU A 117 1.92 -15.70 -32.29
CA LEU A 117 0.80 -16.12 -33.11
C LEU A 117 1.34 -16.76 -34.40
N PRO A 118 0.64 -17.74 -34.99
CA PRO A 118 1.01 -18.29 -36.28
C PRO A 118 1.15 -17.17 -37.32
N LEU A 119 2.14 -17.28 -38.21
CA LEU A 119 2.44 -16.30 -39.28
C LEU A 119 1.20 -15.79 -40.05
N ALA A 120 0.13 -16.59 -40.11
CA ALA A 120 -1.15 -16.23 -40.70
C ALA A 120 -1.84 -14.98 -40.06
N GLN A 121 -1.51 -14.59 -38.84
CA GLN A 121 -2.11 -13.41 -38.19
C GLN A 121 -1.33 -12.10 -38.40
N GLU A 122 -0.07 -12.13 -38.85
CA GLU A 122 0.66 -10.93 -39.27
C GLU A 122 0.00 -10.24 -40.48
N GLU A 123 -0.88 -10.96 -41.18
CA GLU A 123 -1.63 -10.42 -42.31
C GLU A 123 -2.85 -9.57 -41.92
N LEU A 124 -3.29 -9.66 -40.66
CA LEU A 124 -4.46 -8.92 -40.15
C LEU A 124 -4.17 -7.40 -40.10
N PRO A 125 -5.13 -6.55 -40.54
CA PRO A 125 -4.93 -5.10 -40.66
C PRO A 125 -4.43 -4.41 -39.39
N GLU A 126 -4.90 -4.86 -38.22
CA GLU A 126 -4.58 -4.29 -36.91
C GLU A 126 -3.11 -4.51 -36.51
N TYR A 127 -2.54 -5.65 -36.90
CA TYR A 127 -1.16 -6.03 -36.59
C TYR A 127 -0.16 -5.45 -37.62
N LYS A 128 -0.58 -5.31 -38.89
CA LYS A 128 0.22 -4.59 -39.92
C LYS A 128 0.46 -3.13 -39.59
N ALA A 129 -0.43 -2.50 -38.83
CA ALA A 129 -0.31 -1.11 -38.43
C ALA A 129 0.69 -0.86 -37.27
N SER A 130 1.36 -1.91 -36.76
CA SER A 130 2.18 -1.84 -35.54
C SER A 130 1.42 -1.25 -34.34
N SER A 131 0.09 -1.32 -34.37
CA SER A 131 -0.77 -0.83 -33.31
C SER A 131 -0.87 -1.92 -32.25
N SER A 132 -0.63 -1.58 -30.98
CA SER A 132 -0.80 -2.58 -29.92
C SER A 132 -2.30 -2.80 -29.69
N TYR A 133 -2.71 -4.07 -29.65
CA TYR A 133 -4.10 -4.55 -29.51
C TYR A 133 -4.89 -3.87 -28.35
N ASN A 134 -4.19 -3.27 -27.38
CA ASN A 134 -4.76 -2.59 -26.21
C ASN A 134 -4.68 -1.05 -26.24
N GLN A 135 -4.23 -0.39 -27.31
CA GLN A 135 -4.10 1.08 -27.37
C GLN A 135 -5.44 1.79 -27.11
N TYR A 136 -6.54 1.27 -27.67
CA TYR A 136 -7.87 1.82 -27.42
C TYR A 136 -8.28 1.72 -25.94
N TYR A 137 -8.02 0.57 -25.30
CA TYR A 137 -8.32 0.37 -23.89
C TYR A 137 -7.48 1.26 -22.96
N ASN A 138 -6.21 1.50 -23.32
CA ASN A 138 -5.29 2.31 -22.52
C ASN A 138 -5.52 3.81 -22.70
N ASN A 139 -5.88 4.26 -23.90
CA ASN A 139 -6.02 5.67 -24.23
C ASN A 139 -7.46 6.17 -24.12
N SER A 140 -8.45 5.29 -23.94
CA SER A 140 -9.84 5.73 -23.76
C SER A 140 -10.07 6.29 -22.36
N HIS A 141 -10.81 7.40 -22.29
CA HIS A 141 -11.36 7.94 -21.04
C HIS A 141 -12.61 7.17 -20.56
N HIS A 142 -12.94 6.03 -21.18
CA HIS A 142 -14.09 5.25 -20.79
C HIS A 142 -13.84 4.51 -19.48
N LYS A 143 -14.89 4.42 -18.64
CA LYS A 143 -14.84 3.71 -17.38
C LYS A 143 -14.49 2.23 -17.63
N LYS A 144 -13.35 1.80 -17.09
CA LYS A 144 -12.93 0.38 -17.12
C LYS A 144 -13.96 -0.43 -16.34
N ILE A 145 -14.55 -1.42 -16.99
CA ILE A 145 -15.54 -2.30 -16.37
C ILE A 145 -14.79 -3.26 -15.46
N GLU A 146 -15.05 -3.17 -14.15
CA GLU A 146 -14.54 -4.15 -13.20
C GLU A 146 -15.16 -5.52 -13.49
N ILE A 147 -14.31 -6.54 -13.64
CA ILE A 147 -14.76 -7.89 -13.95
C ILE A 147 -15.42 -8.48 -12.70
N GLN A 148 -16.70 -8.79 -12.81
CA GLN A 148 -17.45 -9.48 -11.75
C GLN A 148 -17.12 -10.98 -11.74
N ALA A 149 -17.11 -11.59 -10.55
CA ALA A 149 -16.85 -13.03 -10.37
C ALA A 149 -17.71 -13.91 -11.28
N LYS A 150 -19.02 -13.60 -11.36
CA LYS A 150 -19.98 -14.32 -12.22
C LYS A 150 -19.61 -14.22 -13.71
N THR A 151 -19.21 -13.03 -14.17
CA THR A 151 -18.84 -12.80 -15.56
C THR A 151 -17.55 -13.52 -15.90
N LEU A 152 -16.53 -13.42 -15.03
CA LEU A 152 -15.27 -14.14 -15.19
C LEU A 152 -15.48 -15.65 -15.23
N LYS A 153 -16.27 -16.20 -14.30
CA LYS A 153 -16.60 -17.62 -14.25
C LYS A 153 -17.19 -18.10 -15.57
N ARG A 154 -18.16 -17.37 -16.12
CA ARG A 154 -18.76 -17.69 -17.42
C ARG A 154 -17.74 -17.69 -18.56
N HIS A 155 -16.80 -16.73 -18.56
CA HIS A 155 -15.75 -16.69 -19.58
C HIS A 155 -14.79 -17.87 -19.46
N VAL A 156 -14.37 -18.22 -18.24
CA VAL A 156 -13.53 -19.39 -18.00
C VAL A 156 -14.22 -20.67 -18.45
N GLU A 157 -15.50 -20.87 -18.10
CA GLU A 157 -16.27 -22.04 -18.53
C GLU A 157 -16.38 -22.13 -20.07
N ALA A 158 -16.61 -21.00 -20.75
CA ALA A 158 -16.63 -20.97 -22.20
C ALA A 158 -15.27 -21.34 -22.82
N LEU A 159 -14.19 -20.90 -22.18
CA LEU A 159 -12.82 -21.18 -22.62
C LEU A 159 -12.47 -22.66 -22.44
N GLU A 160 -12.86 -23.26 -21.31
CA GLU A 160 -12.71 -24.69 -21.06
C GLU A 160 -13.51 -25.54 -22.05
N ASN A 161 -14.74 -25.13 -22.39
CA ASN A 161 -15.53 -25.81 -23.42
C ASN A 161 -14.88 -25.74 -24.81
N SER A 162 -14.13 -24.68 -25.09
CA SER A 162 -13.37 -24.51 -26.32
C SER A 162 -12.18 -25.48 -26.38
N LEU A 163 -11.50 -25.72 -25.26
CA LEU A 163 -10.37 -26.65 -25.16
C LEU A 163 -10.75 -28.12 -25.41
N ILE A 164 -12.02 -28.48 -25.24
CA ILE A 164 -12.52 -29.85 -25.49
C ILE A 164 -12.77 -30.10 -26.99
N GLN A 165 -12.75 -29.05 -27.81
CA GLN A 165 -13.05 -29.18 -29.23
C GLN A 165 -11.91 -29.87 -30.01
N PRO A 166 -12.21 -30.55 -31.14
CA PRO A 166 -11.22 -31.34 -31.88
C PRO A 166 -10.00 -30.55 -32.37
N TRP A 167 -10.15 -29.24 -32.59
CA TRP A 167 -9.04 -28.38 -33.02
C TRP A 167 -7.93 -28.29 -31.98
N ALA A 168 -8.24 -28.44 -30.70
CA ALA A 168 -7.30 -28.33 -29.59
C ALA A 168 -6.37 -29.54 -29.48
N SER A 169 -6.72 -30.67 -30.11
CA SER A 169 -5.89 -31.89 -30.14
C SER A 169 -4.82 -31.87 -31.23
N ASP A 170 -4.81 -30.85 -32.10
CA ASP A 170 -3.80 -30.73 -33.15
C ASP A 170 -2.46 -30.29 -32.54
N LYS A 171 -1.40 -31.05 -32.84
CA LYS A 171 -0.05 -30.88 -32.31
C LYS A 171 0.51 -29.46 -32.51
N LYS A 172 0.07 -28.75 -33.56
CA LYS A 172 0.50 -27.35 -33.79
C LYS A 172 0.06 -26.37 -32.69
N TRP A 173 -0.90 -26.74 -31.86
CA TRP A 173 -1.42 -25.92 -30.76
C TRP A 173 -0.93 -26.35 -29.37
N GLU A 174 -0.13 -27.40 -29.26
CA GLU A 174 0.27 -28.00 -27.97
C GLU A 174 0.78 -26.95 -26.96
N GLN A 175 1.74 -26.11 -27.36
CA GLN A 175 2.29 -25.03 -26.51
C GLN A 175 1.26 -23.95 -26.15
N PHE A 176 0.35 -23.63 -27.07
CA PHE A 176 -0.69 -22.63 -26.82
C PHE A 176 -1.77 -23.16 -25.87
N ILE A 177 -2.14 -24.43 -26.00
CA ILE A 177 -3.15 -25.08 -25.16
C ILE A 177 -2.69 -25.14 -23.70
N ASP A 178 -1.42 -25.44 -23.45
CA ASP A 178 -0.86 -25.46 -22.08
C ASP A 178 -0.99 -24.09 -21.37
N GLU A 179 -0.66 -23.01 -22.07
CA GLU A 179 -0.82 -21.63 -21.57
C GLU A 179 -2.29 -21.29 -21.30
N VAL A 180 -3.19 -21.74 -22.17
CA VAL A 180 -4.63 -21.52 -22.02
C VAL A 180 -5.20 -22.30 -20.83
N ILE A 181 -4.73 -23.54 -20.59
CA ILE A 181 -5.08 -24.32 -19.40
C ILE A 181 -4.60 -23.60 -18.13
N GLN A 182 -3.37 -23.08 -18.13
CA GLN A 182 -2.83 -22.33 -17.00
C GLN A 182 -3.62 -21.04 -16.73
N LEU A 183 -4.04 -20.34 -17.78
CA LEU A 183 -4.91 -19.17 -17.69
C LEU A 183 -6.26 -19.53 -17.05
N CYS A 184 -6.90 -20.61 -17.48
CA CYS A 184 -8.15 -21.11 -16.89
C CYS A 184 -7.98 -21.41 -15.40
N ALA A 185 -6.92 -22.14 -15.03
CA ALA A 185 -6.65 -22.50 -13.64
C ALA A 185 -6.41 -21.27 -12.75
N THR A 186 -5.64 -20.29 -13.23
CA THR A 186 -5.38 -19.04 -12.51
C THR A 186 -6.64 -18.20 -12.39
N SER A 187 -7.44 -18.13 -13.46
CA SER A 187 -8.69 -17.38 -13.47
C SER A 187 -9.72 -17.97 -12.50
N LYS A 188 -9.80 -19.30 -12.35
CA LYS A 188 -10.65 -19.97 -11.34
C LYS A 188 -10.29 -19.57 -9.92
N LYS A 189 -8.99 -19.58 -9.58
CA LYS A 189 -8.52 -19.10 -8.27
C LYS A 189 -8.92 -17.65 -8.01
N TYR A 190 -8.87 -16.81 -9.06
CA TYR A 190 -9.30 -15.43 -8.96
C TYR A 190 -10.82 -15.29 -8.79
N VAL A 191 -11.64 -16.12 -9.45
CA VAL A 191 -13.10 -16.19 -9.19
C VAL A 191 -13.37 -16.52 -7.73
N GLU A 192 -12.70 -17.53 -7.16
CA GLU A 192 -12.86 -17.91 -5.75
C GLU A 192 -12.46 -16.77 -4.80
N TYR A 193 -11.36 -16.07 -5.10
CA TYR A 193 -10.96 -14.88 -4.37
C TYR A 193 -12.05 -13.81 -4.40
N LEU A 194 -12.58 -13.49 -5.58
CA LEU A 194 -13.63 -12.47 -5.73
C LEU A 194 -14.90 -12.86 -4.96
N ASP A 195 -15.29 -14.13 -4.99
CA ASP A 195 -16.44 -14.62 -4.21
C ASP A 195 -16.19 -14.49 -2.70
N ASN A 196 -14.97 -14.78 -2.22
CA ASN A 196 -14.60 -14.58 -0.81
C ASN A 196 -14.65 -13.10 -0.42
N VAL A 197 -14.08 -12.20 -1.24
CA VAL A 197 -14.14 -10.75 -1.00
C VAL A 197 -15.59 -10.27 -0.96
N ASN A 198 -16.42 -10.70 -1.91
CA ASN A 198 -17.84 -10.36 -1.96
C ASN A 198 -18.60 -10.88 -0.72
N ASN A 199 -18.33 -12.12 -0.30
CA ASN A 199 -18.94 -12.71 0.89
C ASN A 199 -18.52 -11.97 2.17
N ARG A 200 -17.22 -11.67 2.33
CA ARG A 200 -16.69 -10.87 3.44
C ARG A 200 -17.33 -9.50 3.47
N MET A 201 -17.45 -8.83 2.32
CA MET A 201 -18.10 -7.53 2.23
C MET A 201 -19.59 -7.60 2.58
N ARG A 202 -20.28 -8.67 2.16
CA ARG A 202 -21.69 -8.92 2.54
C ARG A 202 -21.84 -9.08 4.05
N ILE A 203 -20.96 -9.87 4.68
CA ILE A 203 -20.92 -10.07 6.14
C ILE A 203 -20.71 -8.73 6.86
N ILE A 204 -19.73 -7.95 6.40
CA ILE A 204 -19.45 -6.59 6.90
C ILE A 204 -20.66 -5.66 6.75
N HIS A 205 -21.36 -5.74 5.63
CA HIS A 205 -22.56 -4.94 5.41
C HIS A 205 -23.74 -5.38 6.27
N SER A 206 -23.85 -6.67 6.60
CA SER A 206 -24.88 -7.21 7.48
C SER A 206 -24.54 -7.13 8.97
N SER A 207 -23.28 -6.91 9.33
CA SER A 207 -22.85 -6.79 10.73
C SER A 207 -23.42 -5.52 11.39
N SER A 208 -23.95 -5.68 12.60
CA SER A 208 -24.34 -4.59 13.50
C SER A 208 -23.17 -4.05 14.33
N ILE A 209 -22.00 -4.69 14.25
CA ILE A 209 -20.79 -4.32 15.00
C ILE A 209 -19.82 -3.59 14.06
N PRO A 210 -19.25 -2.44 14.47
CA PRO A 210 -18.15 -1.79 13.75
C PRO A 210 -17.00 -2.76 13.51
N ILE A 211 -16.40 -2.74 12.31
CA ILE A 211 -15.28 -3.64 11.96
C ILE A 211 -14.04 -3.35 12.81
N ARG A 212 -13.90 -2.09 13.22
CA ARG A 212 -12.78 -1.58 13.99
C ARG A 212 -13.19 -1.44 15.44
N ASN A 213 -12.48 -2.15 16.32
CA ASN A 213 -12.68 -2.00 17.76
C ASN A 213 -12.36 -0.55 18.19
N GLY A 214 -13.09 -0.06 19.19
CA GLY A 214 -12.94 1.32 19.66
C GLY A 214 -11.68 1.56 20.48
N ILE A 215 -10.66 0.70 20.45
CA ILE A 215 -9.42 0.86 21.24
C ILE A 215 -8.24 1.10 20.30
N ASP A 216 -8.07 0.24 19.28
CA ASP A 216 -6.91 0.32 18.38
C ASP A 216 -7.09 1.36 17.25
N HIS A 217 -8.28 1.96 17.16
CA HIS A 217 -8.66 2.83 16.04
C HIS A 217 -9.03 4.23 16.50
N ILE A 218 -8.31 4.74 17.50
CA ILE A 218 -8.42 6.11 18.00
C ILE A 218 -7.10 6.84 17.78
N LYS A 219 -7.17 8.14 17.48
CA LYS A 219 -6.05 9.08 17.63
C LYS A 219 -6.47 10.18 18.61
N VAL A 220 -5.67 10.38 19.65
CA VAL A 220 -5.85 11.48 20.62
C VAL A 220 -4.74 12.48 20.39
N LEU A 221 -5.10 13.76 20.27
CA LEU A 221 -4.18 14.86 19.99
C LEU A 221 -4.42 16.00 20.96
N ASP A 222 -3.33 16.52 21.49
CA ASP A 222 -3.35 17.71 22.34
C ASP A 222 -3.07 18.94 21.46
N ILE A 223 -3.98 19.92 21.49
CA ILE A 223 -3.86 21.14 20.71
C ILE A 223 -3.79 22.31 21.69
N ASN A 224 -2.66 23.01 21.66
CA ASN A 224 -2.43 24.18 22.50
C ASN A 224 -3.21 25.38 21.97
N LYS A 225 -3.61 26.27 22.88
CA LYS A 225 -4.25 27.52 22.51
C LYS A 225 -3.37 28.36 21.62
N THR A 226 -4.01 29.07 20.71
CA THR A 226 -3.37 29.98 19.76
C THR A 226 -3.94 31.38 19.95
N SER A 227 -3.08 32.38 19.76
CA SER A 227 -3.46 33.80 19.80
C SER A 227 -4.06 34.29 18.48
N SER A 228 -3.96 33.49 17.42
CA SER A 228 -4.59 33.72 16.11
C SER A 228 -6.09 33.43 16.18
N MET A 229 -6.92 34.44 15.92
CA MET A 229 -8.37 34.27 15.83
C MET A 229 -8.77 34.12 14.37
N SER A 230 -8.71 32.89 13.86
CA SER A 230 -9.25 32.55 12.55
C SER A 230 -10.77 32.43 12.62
N ASN A 231 -11.48 33.17 11.74
CA ASN A 231 -12.94 33.06 11.60
C ASN A 231 -13.40 31.68 11.13
N LYS A 232 -12.47 30.80 10.74
CA LYS A 232 -12.73 29.44 10.28
C LYS A 232 -13.36 28.55 11.36
N TYR A 233 -13.06 28.79 12.63
CA TYR A 233 -13.48 27.92 13.73
C TYR A 233 -14.50 28.59 14.68
N THR A 234 -15.12 29.70 14.27
CA THR A 234 -16.02 30.50 15.13
C THR A 234 -17.15 29.67 15.75
N ASP A 235 -17.76 28.74 15.01
CA ASP A 235 -18.83 27.90 15.55
C ASP A 235 -18.34 26.97 16.66
N ILE A 236 -17.14 26.39 16.49
CA ILE A 236 -16.50 25.56 17.50
C ILE A 236 -16.09 26.40 18.71
N ILE A 237 -15.56 27.61 18.50
CA ILE A 237 -15.18 28.54 19.56
C ILE A 237 -16.41 28.89 20.41
N ASN A 238 -17.50 29.29 19.77
CA ASN A 238 -18.76 29.66 20.43
C ASN A 238 -19.33 28.48 21.24
N LEU A 239 -19.33 27.27 20.66
CA LEU A 239 -19.78 26.06 21.34
C LEU A 239 -18.96 25.78 22.60
N MET A 240 -17.64 25.98 22.54
CA MET A 240 -16.69 25.59 23.59
C MET A 240 -16.55 26.64 24.70
N GLN A 241 -16.94 27.90 24.43
CA GLN A 241 -16.77 29.01 25.36
C GLN A 241 -17.41 28.71 26.74
N ASP A 242 -18.65 28.22 26.73
CA ASP A 242 -19.44 27.97 27.94
C ASP A 242 -19.28 26.57 28.54
N LYS A 243 -18.46 25.72 27.92
CA LYS A 243 -18.33 24.31 28.32
C LYS A 243 -17.35 24.16 29.47
N ALA A 244 -17.57 23.14 30.31
CA ALA A 244 -16.62 22.82 31.37
C ALA A 244 -15.34 22.21 30.79
N GLU A 245 -14.25 22.29 31.53
CA GLU A 245 -13.06 21.49 31.26
C GLU A 245 -13.38 19.99 31.41
N TYR A 246 -12.73 19.14 30.63
CA TYR A 246 -12.90 17.68 30.69
C TYR A 246 -14.34 17.18 30.40
N ASP A 247 -15.08 17.93 29.58
CA ASP A 247 -16.41 17.53 29.09
C ASP A 247 -16.38 17.30 27.56
N PRO A 248 -16.29 16.04 27.09
CA PRO A 248 -16.21 15.70 25.67
C PRO A 248 -17.46 16.05 24.89
N ILE A 249 -17.29 16.72 23.75
CA ILE A 249 -18.38 17.12 22.85
C ILE A 249 -18.06 16.70 21.43
N CYS A 250 -19.03 16.06 20.77
CA CYS A 250 -18.93 15.73 19.35
C CYS A 250 -19.07 17.00 18.50
N ILE A 251 -18.14 17.20 17.57
CA ILE A 251 -18.09 18.40 16.71
C ILE A 251 -18.35 18.10 15.24
N ASP A 252 -18.71 16.87 14.88
CA ASP A 252 -18.85 16.48 13.47
C ASP A 252 -19.87 17.33 12.69
N ASP A 253 -20.93 17.79 13.37
CA ASP A 253 -21.95 18.66 12.76
C ASP A 253 -21.46 20.11 12.53
N LEU A 254 -20.32 20.47 13.10
CA LEU A 254 -19.67 21.78 12.94
C LEU A 254 -18.51 21.75 11.95
N ILE A 255 -18.15 20.56 11.42
CA ILE A 255 -17.10 20.43 10.42
C ILE A 255 -17.71 20.72 9.04
N PRO A 256 -17.20 21.69 8.27
CA PRO A 256 -17.72 21.98 6.95
C PRO A 256 -17.65 20.75 6.01
N HIS A 257 -18.66 20.56 5.17
CA HIS A 257 -18.69 19.42 4.24
C HIS A 257 -17.68 19.51 3.09
N ASN A 258 -17.17 20.70 2.80
CA ASN A 258 -16.31 21.00 1.66
C ASN A 258 -14.81 21.08 2.00
N VAL A 259 -14.40 20.68 3.21
CA VAL A 259 -13.00 20.73 3.63
C VAL A 259 -12.38 19.34 3.76
N PHE A 260 -11.08 19.26 3.52
CA PHE A 260 -10.32 18.07 3.87
C PHE A 260 -10.21 17.99 5.40
N GLN A 261 -11.05 17.14 6.01
CA GLN A 261 -11.25 17.09 7.46
C GLN A 261 -9.96 16.92 8.26
N ALA A 262 -9.00 16.12 7.78
CA ALA A 262 -7.75 15.92 8.51
C ALA A 262 -6.93 17.21 8.62
N ALA A 263 -6.76 17.95 7.52
CA ALA A 263 -6.07 19.25 7.57
C ALA A 263 -6.88 20.31 8.32
N TYR A 264 -8.22 20.26 8.25
CA TYR A 264 -9.08 21.16 9.02
C TYR A 264 -8.90 20.99 10.53
N LEU A 265 -8.86 19.74 11.01
CA LEU A 265 -8.76 19.43 12.43
C LEU A 265 -7.32 19.53 12.98
N GLU A 266 -6.31 19.18 12.18
CA GLU A 266 -4.90 19.26 12.61
C GLU A 266 -4.37 20.71 12.59
N GLY A 267 -4.89 21.56 11.71
CA GLY A 267 -4.60 23.00 11.69
C GLY A 267 -5.60 23.83 12.50
N MET A 268 -6.16 23.27 13.58
CA MET A 268 -7.18 23.96 14.38
C MET A 268 -6.55 25.02 15.28
N GLU A 269 -7.08 26.24 15.21
CA GLU A 269 -6.62 27.41 15.98
C GLU A 269 -7.74 27.88 16.91
N LEU A 270 -7.63 27.59 18.21
CA LEU A 270 -8.62 27.96 19.23
C LEU A 270 -8.00 28.80 20.36
N PRO A 271 -8.79 29.64 21.05
CA PRO A 271 -8.35 30.42 22.21
C PRO A 271 -8.15 29.58 23.49
N PHE A 272 -8.38 28.27 23.46
CA PHE A 272 -8.30 27.37 24.61
C PHE A 272 -7.42 26.15 24.29
N ASN A 273 -6.76 25.60 25.31
CA ASN A 273 -6.14 24.28 25.18
C ASN A 273 -7.24 23.22 25.07
N ILE A 274 -7.09 22.29 24.13
CA ILE A 274 -8.06 21.21 23.95
C ILE A 274 -7.38 19.86 23.78
N THR A 275 -8.12 18.81 24.08
CA THR A 275 -7.83 17.47 23.58
C THR A 275 -8.80 17.18 22.44
N LEU A 276 -8.28 16.67 21.32
CA LEU A 276 -9.02 16.17 20.17
C LEU A 276 -8.96 14.64 20.15
N TYR A 277 -10.11 14.01 20.23
CA TYR A 277 -10.29 12.57 20.12
C TYR A 277 -10.91 12.22 18.77
N ARG A 278 -10.23 11.37 18.00
CA ARG A 278 -10.66 10.95 16.66
C ARG A 278 -10.87 9.45 16.64
N TYR A 279 -12.07 9.00 16.31
CA TYR A 279 -12.38 7.57 16.15
C TYR A 279 -12.54 7.21 14.68
N TYR A 280 -11.69 6.29 14.21
CA TYR A 280 -11.71 5.76 12.86
C TYR A 280 -12.59 4.52 12.80
N SER A 281 -13.89 4.75 12.62
CA SER A 281 -14.91 3.68 12.55
C SER A 281 -14.63 2.61 11.49
N GLY A 282 -13.95 3.00 10.40
CA GLY A 282 -13.78 2.18 9.20
C GLY A 282 -15.11 2.04 8.44
N ASN A 283 -15.04 1.93 7.11
CA ASN A 283 -16.17 2.03 6.17
C ASN A 283 -16.69 3.46 5.91
N TYR A 284 -17.86 3.55 5.28
CA TYR A 284 -18.60 4.76 4.86
C TYR A 284 -19.06 5.69 6.00
N ILE A 285 -18.82 5.37 7.27
CA ILE A 285 -19.24 6.19 8.42
C ILE A 285 -18.29 7.37 8.63
N GLY A 286 -17.06 7.29 8.11
CA GLY A 286 -16.06 8.33 8.26
C GLY A 286 -15.37 8.32 9.63
N THR A 287 -14.75 9.44 9.96
CA THR A 287 -14.06 9.66 11.24
C THR A 287 -14.97 10.49 12.13
N LEU A 288 -15.22 10.04 13.36
CA LEU A 288 -15.98 10.80 14.33
C LEU A 288 -15.03 11.55 15.27
N ASN A 289 -15.35 12.81 15.60
CA ASN A 289 -14.43 13.71 16.29
C ASN A 289 -15.08 14.33 17.53
N TRP A 290 -14.40 14.22 18.67
CA TRP A 290 -14.76 14.86 19.93
C TRP A 290 -13.65 15.80 20.39
N ILE A 291 -14.04 16.88 21.06
CA ILE A 291 -13.10 17.77 21.74
C ILE A 291 -13.55 18.07 23.17
N TRP A 292 -12.60 18.39 24.05
CA TRP A 292 -12.88 18.99 25.35
C TRP A 292 -11.80 19.99 25.73
N LYS A 293 -12.17 20.98 26.56
CA LYS A 293 -11.21 21.96 27.09
C LYS A 293 -10.30 21.32 28.13
N ARG A 294 -9.05 21.78 28.13
CA ARG A 294 -8.03 21.48 29.12
C ARG A 294 -7.68 22.74 29.92
N PRO A 295 -7.18 22.59 31.14
CA PRO A 295 -6.63 23.69 31.90
C PRO A 295 -5.48 24.37 31.14
N ASP A 296 -5.33 25.67 31.40
CA ASP A 296 -4.25 26.48 30.83
C ASP A 296 -2.87 26.13 31.42
N THR A 297 -2.83 25.66 32.68
CA THR A 297 -1.60 25.35 33.40
C THR A 297 -1.41 23.84 33.53
N VAL A 298 -0.19 23.39 33.24
CA VAL A 298 0.18 21.96 33.28
C VAL A 298 0.03 21.38 34.69
N GLU A 299 0.22 22.19 35.73
CA GLU A 299 0.08 21.76 37.14
C GLU A 299 -1.37 21.44 37.52
N LEU A 300 -2.35 22.02 36.84
CA LEU A 300 -3.77 21.73 37.02
C LEU A 300 -4.23 20.52 36.20
N PHE A 301 -3.31 19.87 35.48
CA PHE A 301 -3.67 18.74 34.63
C PHE A 301 -4.01 17.50 35.47
N ASP A 302 -5.28 17.10 35.38
CA ASP A 302 -5.82 15.98 36.13
C ASP A 302 -5.92 14.77 35.20
N LYS A 303 -4.92 13.89 35.32
CA LYS A 303 -4.87 12.63 34.54
C LYS A 303 -6.11 11.76 34.76
N THR A 304 -6.75 11.84 35.93
CA THR A 304 -7.95 11.08 36.23
C THR A 304 -9.13 11.62 35.43
N LYS A 305 -9.32 12.95 35.42
CA LYS A 305 -10.37 13.59 34.61
C LYS A 305 -10.14 13.42 33.11
N GLU A 306 -8.88 13.44 32.66
CA GLU A 306 -8.55 13.15 31.26
C GLU A 306 -8.94 11.72 30.89
N SER A 307 -8.60 10.74 31.74
CA SER A 307 -8.98 9.33 31.54
C SER A 307 -10.50 9.14 31.55
N GLN A 308 -11.22 9.83 32.44
CA GLN A 308 -12.68 9.82 32.47
C GLN A 308 -13.29 10.44 31.21
N SER A 309 -12.67 11.49 30.66
CA SER A 309 -13.10 12.13 29.42
C SER A 309 -12.93 11.20 28.22
N LEU A 310 -11.80 10.50 28.14
CA LEU A 310 -11.56 9.48 27.12
C LEU A 310 -12.60 8.36 27.19
N LEU A 311 -12.92 7.87 28.38
CA LEU A 311 -13.96 6.86 28.58
C LEU A 311 -15.34 7.37 28.17
N LYS A 312 -15.72 8.59 28.57
CA LYS A 312 -17.00 9.22 28.16
C LYS A 312 -17.11 9.35 26.64
N ALA A 313 -16.06 9.84 25.98
CA ALA A 313 -16.02 9.95 24.52
C ALA A 313 -16.19 8.57 23.86
N HIS A 314 -15.46 7.56 24.36
CA HIS A 314 -15.55 6.19 23.88
C HIS A 314 -16.95 5.57 24.10
N GLU A 315 -17.56 5.77 25.27
CA GLU A 315 -18.91 5.27 25.56
C GLU A 315 -19.99 5.95 24.72
N SER A 316 -19.76 7.20 24.31
CA SER A 316 -20.63 7.95 23.39
C SER A 316 -20.52 7.51 21.93
N LEU A 317 -19.59 6.61 21.59
CA LEU A 317 -19.47 6.08 20.23
C LEU A 317 -20.78 5.41 19.80
N PRO A 318 -21.28 5.71 18.58
CA PRO A 318 -22.54 5.13 18.12
C PRO A 318 -22.47 3.60 18.06
N LYS A 319 -23.38 2.94 18.77
CA LYS A 319 -23.63 1.50 18.65
C LYS A 319 -24.71 1.29 17.59
N TYR A 320 -24.32 0.84 16.40
CA TYR A 320 -25.23 0.70 15.27
C TYR A 320 -26.00 -0.63 15.33
N SER A 321 -27.06 -0.70 16.14
CA SER A 321 -27.86 -1.92 16.25
C SER A 321 -28.63 -2.28 14.97
N THR A 322 -28.87 -1.33 14.05
CA THR A 322 -29.63 -1.57 12.80
C THR A 322 -29.06 -0.87 11.56
N ARG A 323 -29.33 -1.44 10.38
CA ARG A 323 -28.96 -0.89 9.06
C ARG A 323 -29.54 0.52 8.81
N GLN A 324 -30.70 0.83 9.38
CA GLN A 324 -31.34 2.15 9.24
C GLN A 324 -30.62 3.22 10.07
N MET A 325 -30.20 2.90 11.30
CA MET A 325 -29.37 3.80 12.11
C MET A 325 -28.04 4.11 11.42
N ARG A 326 -27.45 3.10 10.76
CA ARG A 326 -26.25 3.28 9.94
C ARG A 326 -26.49 4.17 8.72
N LYS A 327 -27.62 4.01 8.01
CA LYS A 327 -27.99 4.89 6.88
C LYS A 327 -28.19 6.34 7.31
N ASN A 328 -28.83 6.58 8.45
CA ASN A 328 -29.05 7.94 8.96
C ASN A 328 -27.73 8.66 9.28
N VAL A 329 -26.69 7.94 9.72
CA VAL A 329 -25.35 8.51 9.90
C VAL A 329 -24.59 8.65 8.58
N ILE A 330 -24.69 7.67 7.67
CA ILE A 330 -24.06 7.75 6.33
C ILE A 330 -24.64 8.91 5.50
N ASN A 331 -25.94 9.20 5.63
CA ASN A 331 -26.59 10.32 4.95
C ASN A 331 -26.11 11.71 5.44
N LYS A 332 -25.26 11.80 6.48
CA LYS A 332 -24.51 13.03 6.80
C LYS A 332 -23.34 13.30 5.83
N VAL A 333 -22.93 12.29 5.06
CA VAL A 333 -21.72 12.30 4.20
C VAL A 333 -22.08 12.27 2.71
N SER A 334 -23.38 12.20 2.37
CA SER A 334 -23.88 12.38 1.00
C SER A 334 -24.41 13.78 0.82
#